data_AF-A0A355PQB6-F1
#
_entry.id   AF-A0A355PQB6-F1
#
_cell.length_a   1.000
_cell.length_b   1.000
_cell.length_c   1.000
_cell.angle_alpha   90.00
_cell.angle_beta   90.00
_cell.angle_gamma   90.00
#
_symmetry.space_group_name_H-M   'P 1'
#
loop_
_entity.id
_entity.type
_entity.pdbx_description
1 polymer ?
#
loop_
_entity_poly.entity_id
_entity_poly.type
_entity_poly.pdbx_seq_one_letter_code
_entity_poly.pdbx_strand_id
1 'polypeptide(L)' 'EADLGIAGGCGEGLLIRKGEVIRKLPENELLSALHAELAALAKEQGKL' A
#
# COMPACT_ATOMS: atom_id res chain seq x y z
N GLU A 1 3.51 13.73 -7.05
CA GLU A 1 3.66 13.09 -5.72
C GLU A 1 3.38 11.62 -5.85
N ALA A 2 4.00 10.77 -5.04
CA ALA A 2 3.62 9.37 -4.99
C ALA A 2 2.23 9.26 -4.36
N ASP A 3 1.26 8.69 -5.08
CA ASP A 3 -0.09 8.50 -4.55
C ASP A 3 -0.12 7.47 -3.41
N LEU A 4 0.82 6.51 -3.41
CA LEU A 4 0.91 5.39 -2.50
C LEU A 4 2.36 5.11 -2.09
N GLY A 5 2.59 4.77 -0.83
CA GLY A 5 3.89 4.41 -0.26
C GLY A 5 3.76 3.39 0.87
N ILE A 6 4.87 2.74 1.21
CA ILE A 6 4.96 1.81 2.34
C ILE A 6 6.19 2.11 3.20
N ALA A 7 6.07 1.93 4.51
CA ALA A 7 7.20 1.97 5.43
C ALA A 7 7.23 0.67 6.23
N GLY A 8 8.37 -0.04 6.22
CA GLY A 8 8.54 -1.30 6.96
C GLY A 8 9.55 -1.15 8.11
N GLY A 9 9.35 -1.93 9.18
CA GLY A 9 10.27 -2.03 10.31
C GLY A 9 9.68 -2.75 11.53
N CYS A 10 10.54 -3.33 12.36
CA CYS A 10 10.14 -4.05 13.59
C CYS A 10 9.12 -5.19 13.37
N GLY A 11 9.12 -5.83 12.19
CA GLY A 11 8.16 -6.88 11.84
C GLY A 11 6.77 -6.35 11.46
N GLU A 12 6.64 -5.04 11.29
CA GLU A 12 5.40 -4.36 10.94
C GLU A 12 5.64 -3.45 9.73
N GLY A 13 4.56 -3.03 9.09
CA GLY A 13 4.62 -1.99 8.09
C GLY A 13 3.36 -1.15 8.03
N LEU A 14 3.55 0.05 7.50
CA LEU A 14 2.54 1.09 7.34
C LEU A 14 2.32 1.33 5.86
N LEU A 15 1.06 1.28 5.45
CA LEU A 15 0.63 1.75 4.14
C LEU A 15 0.25 3.22 4.25
N ILE A 16 0.80 4.03 3.36
CA ILE A 16 0.67 5.49 3.33
C ILE A 16 0.08 5.88 1.99
N ARG A 17 -0.97 6.69 1.96
CA ARG A 17 -1.58 7.21 0.73
C ARG A 17 -1.68 8.71 0.84
N LYS A 18 -1.17 9.44 -0.15
CA LYS A 18 -1.14 10.92 -0.16
C LYS A 18 -0.59 11.56 1.14
N GLY A 19 0.38 10.90 1.78
CA GLY A 19 0.98 11.37 3.03
C GLY A 19 0.26 10.96 4.32
N GLU A 20 -0.86 10.24 4.25
CA GLU A 20 -1.60 9.76 5.41
C GLU A 20 -1.46 8.23 5.58
N VAL A 21 -1.30 7.77 6.83
CA VAL A 21 -1.28 6.34 7.14
C VAL A 21 -2.70 5.79 7.07
N ILE A 22 -2.95 4.94 6.08
CA ILE A 22 -4.24 4.30 5.86
C ILE A 22 -4.37 2.96 6.58
N ARG A 23 -3.26 2.23 6.77
CA ARG A 23 -3.28 0.93 7.45
C ARG A 23 -1.92 0.54 8.02
N LYS A 24 -1.94 -0.16 9.17
CA LYS A 24 -0.79 -0.91 9.71
C LYS A 24 -1.03 -2.41 9.56
N LEU A 25 -0.01 -3.14 9.14
CA LEU A 25 -0.08 -4.58 8.94
C LEU A 25 1.28 -5.24 9.23
N PRO A 26 1.32 -6.57 9.43
CA PRO A 26 2.56 -7.31 9.56
C PRO A 26 3.48 -7.14 8.33
N GLU A 27 4.79 -7.16 8.52
CA GLU A 27 5.78 -6.97 7.43
C GLU A 27 5.62 -8.02 6.32
N ASN A 28 5.29 -9.26 6.68
CA ASN A 28 5.05 -10.36 5.73
C ASN A 28 3.80 -10.14 4.85
N GLU A 29 2.86 -9.30 5.30
CA GLU A 29 1.66 -8.93 4.52
C GLU A 29 1.84 -7.63 3.73
N LEU A 30 2.91 -6.86 3.99
CA LEU A 30 3.13 -5.52 3.44
C LEU A 30 3.24 -5.52 1.91
N LEU A 31 3.98 -6.50 1.37
CA LEU A 31 4.14 -6.66 -0.07
C LEU A 31 2.83 -7.03 -0.75
N SER A 32 2.08 -7.99 -0.16
CA SER A 32 0.80 -8.46 -0.68
C SER A 32 -0.26 -7.36 -0.63
N ALA A 33 -0.31 -6.59 0.45
CA ALA A 33 -1.22 -5.45 0.60
C ALA A 33 -0.91 -4.36 -0.44
N LEU A 34 0.36 -4.00 -0.62
CA LEU A 34 0.76 -3.04 -1.65
C LEU A 34 0.33 -3.50 -3.05
N HIS A 35 0.53 -4.79 -3.38
CA HIS A 35 0.18 -5.33 -4.69
C HIS A 35 -1.34 -5.35 -4.91
N ALA A 36 -2.13 -5.67 -3.88
CA ALA A 36 -3.59 -5.59 -3.92
C ALA A 36 -4.08 -4.15 -4.15
N GLU A 37 -3.48 -3.17 -3.47
CA GLU A 37 -3.82 -1.75 -3.65
C GLU A 37 -3.44 -1.25 -5.05
N LEU A 38 -2.27 -1.63 -5.57
CA LEU A 38 -1.89 -1.32 -6.95
C LEU A 38 -2.86 -1.92 -7.97
N ALA A 39 -3.27 -3.18 -7.76
CA ALA A 39 -4.26 -3.83 -8.62
C ALA A 39 -5.64 -3.16 -8.54
N ALA A 40 -6.07 -2.74 -7.34
CA ALA A 40 -7.31 -2.00 -7.14
C ALA A 40 -7.26 -0.64 -7.85
N LEU A 41 -6.17 0.13 -7.68
CA LEU A 41 -5.96 1.41 -8.35
C LEU A 41 -5.91 1.27 -9.87
N ALA A 42 -5.24 0.23 -10.39
CA ALA A 42 -5.21 -0.04 -11.83
C ALA A 42 -6.60 -0.35 -12.39
N LYS A 43 -7.44 -1.03 -11.60
CA LYS A 43 -8.83 -1.34 -11.94
C LYS A 43 -9.73 -0.10 -11.88
N GLU A 44 -9.56 0.74 -10.86
CA GLU A 44 -10.26 2.03 -10.72
C GLU A 44 -9.92 3.02 -11.84
N GLN A 45 -8.68 2.99 -12.35
CA GLN A 45 -8.26 3.84 -13.47
C GLN A 45 -8.72 3.34 -14.85
N GLY A 46 -9.54 2.27 -14.92
CA GLY A 46 -10.14 1.82 -16.18
C GLY A 46 -9.12 1.36 -17.24
N LYS A 47 -7.95 0.88 -16.81
CA LYS A 47 -6.90 0.35 -17.71
C LYS A 47 -7.04 -1.15 -18.03
N LEU A 48 -8.17 -1.76 -17.72
CA LEU A 48 -8.54 -3.12 -18.14
C LEU A 48 -9.81 -3.11 -19.00
#